data_AF-A0A935J6K4-F1
#
_entry.id   AF-A0A935J6K4-F1
#
_cell.length_a   1.000
_cell.length_b   1.000
_cell.length_c   1.000
_cell.angle_alpha   90.00
_cell.angle_beta   90.00
_cell.angle_gamma   90.00
#
_symmetry.space_group_name_H-M   'P 1'
#
loop_
_entity.id
_entity.type
_entity.pdbx_description
1 polymer ?
#
loop_
_entity_poly.entity_id
_entity_poly.type
_entity_poly.pdbx_seq_one_letter_code
_entity_poly.pdbx_strand_id
1 'polypeptide(L)'
;MKTMFIATMLTAALITVPAIAQQGPAGVPGAPGLAETVKSAPPSSRPRHRQRGPADCRTAKDVELCTARQEAHKTALEACKGKTGVERQQCMHAQAQNLDCTKAGNPQRCESRKHAYATCSAQSGPKFKQCVQQTMSTETCRKSADAARCELHQQARERCKNLSGQEHRQCLRDVLAPKK
;
A
#
# COMPACT_ATOMS: atom_id res chain seq x y z
N MET A 1 4.95 -58.57 11.16
CA MET A 1 4.03 -59.27 12.09
C MET A 1 4.00 -58.53 13.42
N LYS A 2 2.94 -57.77 13.69
CA LYS A 2 2.17 -57.79 14.96
C LYS A 2 1.01 -56.80 14.81
N THR A 3 -0.17 -57.37 14.64
CA THR A 3 -1.48 -56.72 14.67
C THR A 3 -1.78 -56.21 16.07
N MET A 4 -2.44 -55.05 16.18
CA MET A 4 -3.55 -54.88 17.12
C MET A 4 -4.53 -53.84 16.59
N PHE A 5 -5.72 -54.35 16.27
CA PHE A 5 -6.97 -53.64 16.09
C PHE A 5 -7.43 -53.06 17.42
N ILE A 6 -7.90 -51.80 17.44
CA ILE A 6 -9.06 -51.39 18.25
C ILE A 6 -9.90 -50.42 17.43
N ALA A 7 -11.16 -50.83 17.26
CA ALA A 7 -12.23 -50.15 16.56
C ALA A 7 -12.99 -49.19 17.50
N THR A 8 -13.84 -48.35 16.89
CA THR A 8 -14.98 -47.57 17.47
C THR A 8 -14.58 -46.41 18.39
N MET A 9 -15.05 -45.17 18.21
CA MET A 9 -16.43 -44.74 18.01
C MET A 9 -16.56 -43.53 17.06
N LEU A 10 -17.61 -43.60 16.25
CA LEU A 10 -18.15 -42.56 15.38
C LEU A 10 -19.03 -41.62 16.23
N THR A 11 -18.65 -40.36 16.41
CA THR A 11 -19.57 -39.31 16.86
C THR A 11 -19.63 -38.22 15.80
N ALA A 12 -20.65 -38.33 14.95
CA ALA A 12 -21.07 -37.29 14.04
C ALA A 12 -21.74 -36.16 14.84
N ALA A 13 -20.98 -35.10 15.15
CA ALA A 13 -21.55 -33.83 15.59
C ALA A 13 -21.77 -32.95 14.35
N LEU A 14 -22.98 -33.02 13.79
CA LEU A 14 -23.49 -32.03 12.83
C LEU A 14 -23.67 -30.70 13.56
N ILE A 15 -22.65 -29.84 13.53
CA ILE A 15 -22.80 -28.44 13.89
C ILE A 15 -23.28 -27.71 12.65
N THR A 16 -24.60 -27.60 12.51
CA THR A 16 -25.24 -26.68 11.58
C THR A 16 -24.92 -25.25 12.02
N VAL A 17 -23.95 -24.62 11.37
CA VAL A 17 -23.70 -23.17 11.51
C VAL A 17 -24.95 -22.44 11.01
N PRO A 18 -25.54 -21.52 11.79
CA PRO A 18 -26.69 -20.76 11.32
C PRO A 18 -26.26 -19.88 10.15
N ALA A 19 -26.99 -20.00 9.05
CA ALA A 19 -26.94 -19.09 7.93
C ALA A 19 -27.18 -17.67 8.46
N ILE A 20 -26.12 -16.86 8.50
CA ILE A 20 -26.23 -15.42 8.72
C ILE A 20 -26.85 -14.88 7.44
N ALA A 21 -28.17 -14.73 7.44
CA ALA A 21 -28.88 -13.99 6.41
C ALA A 21 -28.26 -12.59 6.36
N GLN A 22 -27.60 -12.28 5.25
CA GLN A 22 -27.18 -10.95 4.89
C GLN A 22 -28.46 -10.14 4.67
N GLN A 23 -28.94 -9.50 5.73
CA GLN A 23 -30.05 -8.55 5.67
C GLN A 23 -29.58 -7.37 4.81
N GLY A 24 -29.89 -7.44 3.52
CA GLY A 24 -29.88 -6.28 2.64
C GLY A 24 -30.89 -5.24 3.16
N PRO A 25 -30.73 -3.97 2.78
CA PRO A 25 -31.56 -2.88 3.30
C PRO A 25 -32.97 -3.00 2.71
N ALA A 26 -33.83 -3.75 3.40
CA ALA A 26 -35.27 -3.67 3.19
C ALA A 26 -35.75 -2.37 3.84
N GLY A 27 -36.09 -1.39 3.00
CA GLY A 27 -36.79 -0.18 3.43
C GLY A 27 -38.10 -0.56 4.11
N VAL A 28 -38.28 -0.08 5.33
CA VAL A 28 -39.59 -0.07 6.01
C VAL A 28 -40.14 1.35 5.91
N PRO A 29 -41.24 1.58 5.18
CA PRO A 29 -42.02 2.80 5.32
C PRO A 29 -42.93 2.66 6.54
N GLY A 30 -42.85 3.61 7.47
CA GLY A 30 -43.87 3.85 8.48
C GLY A 30 -43.69 3.13 9.81
N ALA A 31 -42.90 3.73 10.70
CA ALA A 31 -43.08 3.59 12.15
C ALA A 31 -42.87 4.96 12.80
N PRO A 32 -43.89 5.58 13.43
CA PRO A 32 -43.77 6.87 14.06
C PRO A 32 -43.21 6.74 15.48
N GLY A 33 -42.28 7.62 15.83
CA GLY A 33 -41.98 7.95 17.22
C GLY A 33 -40.84 7.16 17.86
N LEU A 34 -39.65 7.75 17.85
CA LEU A 34 -38.81 7.95 19.04
C LEU A 34 -37.63 8.83 18.59
N ALA A 35 -37.85 10.13 18.72
CA ALA A 35 -36.80 11.12 18.62
C ALA A 35 -35.97 11.04 19.91
N GLU A 36 -34.73 10.56 19.81
CA GLU A 36 -33.69 10.96 20.74
C GLU A 36 -32.43 11.32 19.96
N THR A 37 -32.11 12.60 20.05
CA THR A 37 -31.12 13.31 19.26
C THR A 37 -29.71 12.99 19.77
N VAL A 38 -29.10 11.92 19.27
CA VAL A 38 -27.64 11.89 19.16
C VAL A 38 -27.27 12.67 17.90
N LYS A 39 -26.67 13.86 18.10
CA LYS A 39 -26.04 14.65 17.04
C LYS A 39 -24.85 13.85 16.48
N SER A 40 -25.16 12.89 15.62
CA SER A 40 -24.19 12.24 14.75
C SER A 40 -23.62 13.32 13.84
N ALA A 41 -22.34 13.65 14.06
CA ALA A 41 -21.56 14.48 13.16
C ALA A 41 -21.75 13.98 11.72
N PRO A 42 -21.80 14.88 10.71
CA PRO A 42 -22.06 14.48 9.35
C PRO A 42 -21.03 13.43 8.92
N PRO A 43 -21.44 12.33 8.26
CA PRO A 43 -20.50 11.37 7.72
C PRO A 43 -19.64 12.12 6.71
N SER A 44 -18.39 12.36 7.07
CA SER A 44 -17.40 12.90 6.14
C SER A 44 -17.32 11.93 4.96
N SER A 45 -17.96 12.30 3.86
CA SER A 45 -17.95 11.61 2.58
C SER A 45 -16.56 11.74 1.97
N ARG A 46 -15.57 11.09 2.57
CA ARG A 46 -14.31 10.83 1.88
C ARG A 46 -14.62 9.75 0.86
N PRO A 47 -14.48 10.03 -0.45
CA PRO A 47 -14.72 9.01 -1.47
C PRO A 47 -13.81 7.82 -1.16
N ARG A 48 -14.42 6.66 -0.90
CA ARG A 48 -13.71 5.38 -0.79
C ARG A 48 -12.79 5.28 -2.02
N HIS A 49 -11.51 5.04 -1.80
CA HIS A 49 -10.59 4.69 -2.89
C HIS A 49 -11.09 3.39 -3.55
N ARG A 50 -12.01 3.52 -4.51
CA ARG A 50 -12.23 2.50 -5.54
C ARG A 50 -10.85 2.23 -6.13
N GLN A 51 -10.52 0.95 -6.33
CA GLN A 51 -9.33 0.54 -7.06
C GLN A 51 -9.24 1.41 -8.31
N ARG A 52 -8.32 2.38 -8.28
CA ARG A 52 -8.31 3.44 -9.27
C ARG A 52 -7.75 2.78 -10.53
N GLY A 53 -8.61 2.63 -11.54
CA GLY A 53 -8.17 2.30 -12.89
C GLY A 53 -7.13 3.32 -13.37
N PRO A 54 -6.55 3.10 -14.56
CA PRO A 54 -5.61 4.04 -15.16
C PRO A 54 -6.14 5.47 -15.04
N ALA A 55 -5.32 6.39 -14.53
CA ALA A 55 -5.75 7.77 -14.33
C ALA A 55 -6.19 8.36 -15.68
N ASP A 56 -7.38 8.97 -15.72
CA ASP A 56 -7.78 9.76 -16.88
C ASP A 56 -6.96 11.06 -16.89
N CYS A 57 -5.93 11.09 -17.72
CA CYS A 57 -5.00 12.22 -17.82
C CYS A 57 -5.69 13.51 -18.26
N ARG A 58 -6.87 13.45 -18.89
CA ARG A 58 -7.64 14.65 -19.28
C ARG A 58 -8.12 15.47 -18.09
N THR A 59 -8.23 14.82 -16.93
CA THR A 59 -8.65 15.46 -15.67
C THR A 59 -7.47 15.79 -14.74
N ALA A 60 -6.25 15.50 -15.17
CA ALA A 60 -5.06 15.75 -14.37
C ALA A 60 -4.73 17.25 -14.33
N LYS A 61 -4.18 17.72 -13.20
CA LYS A 61 -3.65 19.08 -13.06
C LYS A 61 -2.56 19.38 -14.09
N ASP A 62 -1.79 18.36 -14.46
CA ASP A 62 -0.76 18.41 -15.47
C ASP A 62 -0.99 17.23 -16.42
N VAL A 63 -1.59 17.53 -17.56
CA VAL A 63 -1.98 16.54 -18.57
C VAL A 63 -0.73 15.95 -19.23
N GLU A 64 0.23 16.79 -19.60
CA GLU A 64 1.48 16.37 -20.27
C GLU A 64 2.30 15.41 -19.38
N LEU A 65 2.49 15.76 -18.10
CA LEU A 65 3.18 14.89 -17.17
C LEU A 65 2.44 13.56 -16.96
N CYS A 66 1.10 13.60 -16.92
CA CYS A 66 0.30 12.40 -16.80
C CYS A 66 0.44 11.49 -18.02
N THR A 67 0.36 12.07 -19.22
CA THR A 67 0.50 11.35 -20.49
C THR A 67 1.89 10.74 -20.63
N ALA A 68 2.96 11.51 -20.37
CA ALA A 68 4.34 11.02 -20.39
C ALA A 68 4.55 9.84 -19.43
N ARG A 69 3.97 9.91 -18.23
CA ARG A 69 3.99 8.79 -17.27
C ARG A 69 3.23 7.57 -17.79
N GLN A 70 2.07 7.78 -18.42
CA GLN A 70 1.26 6.70 -18.95
C GLN A 70 1.98 5.98 -20.10
N GLU A 71 2.61 6.73 -20.99
CA GLU A 71 3.43 6.21 -22.09
C GLU A 71 4.62 5.42 -21.57
N ALA A 72 5.40 5.97 -20.64
CA ALA A 72 6.53 5.25 -20.04
C ALA A 72 6.10 3.92 -19.39
N HIS A 73 4.93 3.90 -18.75
CA HIS A 73 4.37 2.67 -18.17
C HIS A 73 3.90 1.68 -19.23
N LYS A 74 3.27 2.13 -20.31
CA LYS A 74 2.88 1.27 -21.45
C LYS A 74 4.11 0.64 -22.10
N THR A 75 5.15 1.43 -22.36
CA THR A 75 6.41 0.93 -22.93
C THR A 75 7.05 -0.14 -22.04
N ALA A 76 7.10 0.08 -20.73
CA ALA A 76 7.61 -0.94 -19.79
C ALA A 76 6.74 -2.21 -19.75
N LEU A 77 5.41 -2.07 -19.85
CA LEU A 77 4.49 -3.21 -19.94
C LEU A 77 4.70 -4.03 -21.21
N GLU A 78 4.82 -3.37 -22.37
CA GLU A 78 5.08 -4.06 -23.63
C GLU A 78 6.45 -4.73 -23.64
N ALA A 79 7.49 -4.08 -23.11
CA ALA A 79 8.83 -4.67 -23.02
C ALA A 79 8.90 -5.91 -22.09
N CYS A 80 7.99 -5.99 -21.12
CA CYS A 80 7.88 -7.11 -20.18
C CYS A 80 6.69 -8.04 -20.48
N LYS A 81 6.09 -7.93 -21.67
CA LYS A 81 4.98 -8.76 -22.11
C LYS A 81 5.40 -10.22 -22.19
N GLY A 82 4.48 -11.13 -21.86
CA GLY A 82 4.75 -12.58 -21.80
C GLY A 82 5.49 -13.05 -20.56
N LYS A 83 6.15 -12.16 -19.79
CA LYS A 83 6.74 -12.52 -18.50
C LYS A 83 5.65 -12.60 -17.42
N THR A 84 5.80 -13.53 -16.48
CA THR A 84 4.87 -13.68 -15.36
C THR A 84 5.62 -13.77 -14.02
N GLY A 85 4.89 -13.68 -12.91
CA GLY A 85 5.45 -13.85 -11.56
C GLY A 85 6.67 -12.97 -11.27
N VAL A 86 7.72 -13.59 -10.74
CA VAL A 86 8.99 -12.96 -10.35
C VAL A 86 9.75 -12.42 -11.56
N GLU A 87 9.71 -13.12 -12.69
CA GLU A 87 10.41 -12.71 -13.92
C GLU A 87 9.84 -11.39 -14.46
N ARG A 88 8.51 -11.23 -14.41
CA ARG A 88 7.85 -9.96 -14.78
C ARG A 88 8.25 -8.83 -13.85
N GLN A 89 8.33 -9.10 -12.55
CA GLN A 89 8.75 -8.09 -11.56
C GLN A 89 10.19 -7.63 -11.81
N GLN A 90 11.11 -8.58 -12.02
CA GLN A 90 12.50 -8.26 -12.35
C GLN A 90 12.62 -7.47 -13.64
N CYS A 91 11.89 -7.84 -14.68
CA CYS A 91 11.85 -7.06 -15.93
C CYS A 91 11.36 -5.63 -15.68
N MET A 92 10.30 -5.44 -14.89
CA MET A 92 9.80 -4.11 -14.55
C MET A 92 10.80 -3.29 -13.74
N HIS A 93 11.56 -3.92 -12.84
CA HIS A 93 12.63 -3.26 -12.10
C HIS A 93 13.79 -2.85 -13.03
N ALA A 94 14.15 -3.69 -13.99
CA ALA A 94 15.15 -3.38 -15.00
C ALA A 94 14.70 -2.22 -15.90
N GLN A 95 13.43 -2.20 -16.34
CA GLN A 95 12.88 -1.10 -17.14
C GLN A 95 12.92 0.25 -16.44
N ALA A 96 12.92 0.27 -15.10
CA ALA A 96 13.05 1.51 -14.36
C ALA A 96 14.39 2.22 -14.63
N GLN A 97 15.46 1.48 -14.99
CA GLN A 97 16.76 2.07 -15.34
C GLN A 97 16.72 2.85 -16.65
N ASN A 98 15.79 2.51 -17.54
CA ASN A 98 15.62 3.15 -18.85
C ASN A 98 14.69 4.37 -18.80
N LEU A 99 14.15 4.71 -17.62
CA LEU A 99 13.28 5.88 -17.48
C LEU A 99 14.10 7.17 -17.62
N ASP A 100 13.61 8.05 -18.49
CA ASP A 100 14.05 9.43 -18.60
C ASP A 100 13.47 10.25 -17.44
N CYS A 101 14.30 10.54 -16.45
CA CYS A 101 13.88 11.29 -15.27
C CYS A 101 13.68 12.78 -15.50
N THR A 102 14.14 13.33 -16.63
CA THR A 102 13.88 14.74 -16.97
C THR A 102 12.39 14.98 -17.26
N LYS A 103 11.68 13.95 -17.71
CA LYS A 103 10.23 13.96 -17.97
C LYS A 103 9.39 13.64 -16.72
N ALA A 104 10.03 13.42 -15.56
CA ALA A 104 9.33 13.16 -14.31
C ALA A 104 9.01 14.47 -13.59
N GLY A 105 7.83 14.55 -12.95
CA GLY A 105 7.44 15.72 -12.14
C GLY A 105 8.34 15.99 -10.94
N ASN A 106 9.25 15.07 -10.60
CA ASN A 106 10.39 15.32 -9.72
C ASN A 106 11.60 14.50 -10.21
N PRO A 107 12.52 15.14 -10.97
CA PRO A 107 13.70 14.45 -11.53
C PRO A 107 14.61 13.86 -10.45
N GLN A 108 14.88 14.60 -9.39
CA GLN A 108 15.76 14.14 -8.29
C GLN A 108 15.22 12.88 -7.60
N ARG A 109 13.91 12.81 -7.37
CA ARG A 109 13.24 11.64 -6.80
C ARG A 109 13.23 10.46 -7.77
N CYS A 110 13.11 10.74 -9.07
CA CYS A 110 13.20 9.71 -10.10
C CYS A 110 14.60 9.08 -10.12
N GLU A 111 15.65 9.89 -10.15
CA GLU A 111 17.04 9.40 -10.15
C GLU A 111 17.39 8.63 -8.87
N SER A 112 16.97 9.16 -7.71
CA SER A 112 17.17 8.45 -6.44
C SER A 112 16.51 7.07 -6.46
N ARG A 113 15.35 6.95 -7.11
CA ARG A 113 14.63 5.67 -7.22
C ARG A 113 15.31 4.72 -8.21
N LYS A 114 15.87 5.22 -9.31
CA LYS A 114 16.69 4.42 -10.24
C LYS A 114 17.89 3.82 -9.51
N HIS A 115 18.61 4.65 -8.76
CA HIS A 115 19.71 4.20 -7.91
C HIS A 115 19.25 3.12 -6.91
N ALA A 116 18.16 3.36 -6.17
CA ALA A 116 17.64 2.38 -5.22
C ALA A 116 17.27 1.05 -5.89
N TYR A 117 16.70 1.06 -7.09
CA TYR A 117 16.36 -0.17 -7.82
C TYR A 117 17.61 -0.92 -8.28
N ALA A 118 18.67 -0.21 -8.68
CA ALA A 118 19.95 -0.81 -9.05
C ALA A 118 20.61 -1.47 -7.83
N THR A 119 20.70 -0.75 -6.70
CA THR A 119 21.25 -1.26 -5.43
C THR A 119 20.48 -2.48 -4.91
N CYS A 120 19.15 -2.47 -5.03
CA CYS A 120 18.29 -3.53 -4.50
C CYS A 120 17.98 -4.65 -5.49
N SER A 121 18.59 -4.64 -6.69
CA SER A 121 18.28 -5.57 -7.78
C SER A 121 18.47 -7.06 -7.44
N ALA A 122 19.33 -7.38 -6.47
CA ALA A 122 19.54 -8.75 -5.99
C ALA A 122 18.36 -9.31 -5.16
N GLN A 123 17.42 -8.45 -4.73
CA GLN A 123 16.27 -8.83 -3.91
C GLN A 123 14.99 -8.87 -4.76
N SER A 124 13.99 -9.63 -4.29
CA SER A 124 12.66 -9.70 -4.92
C SER A 124 11.54 -9.63 -3.88
N GLY A 125 10.32 -9.37 -4.34
CA GLY A 125 9.12 -9.38 -3.49
C GLY A 125 9.16 -8.35 -2.33
N PRO A 126 8.72 -8.72 -1.12
CA PRO A 126 8.71 -7.81 0.03
C PRO A 126 10.09 -7.26 0.42
N LYS A 127 11.14 -8.09 0.30
CA LYS A 127 12.52 -7.69 0.63
C LYS A 127 13.02 -6.60 -0.31
N PHE A 128 12.75 -6.70 -1.62
CA PHE A 128 13.04 -5.63 -2.58
C PHE A 128 12.39 -4.30 -2.18
N LYS A 129 11.10 -4.33 -1.83
CA LYS A 129 10.37 -3.12 -1.42
C LYS A 129 10.97 -2.48 -0.19
N GLN A 130 11.34 -3.29 0.81
CA GLN A 130 11.98 -2.81 2.03
C GLN A 130 13.36 -2.20 1.74
N CYS A 131 14.18 -2.86 0.93
CA CYS A 131 15.48 -2.34 0.50
C CYS A 131 15.33 -0.98 -0.21
N VAL A 132 14.46 -0.90 -1.22
CA VAL A 132 14.23 0.35 -1.96
C VAL A 132 13.78 1.46 -1.02
N GLN A 133 12.85 1.15 -0.11
CA GLN A 133 12.36 2.11 0.87
C GLN A 133 13.50 2.62 1.75
N GLN A 134 14.34 1.73 2.27
CA GLN A 134 15.47 2.09 3.12
C GLN A 134 16.50 2.94 2.36
N THR A 135 16.92 2.52 1.16
CA THR A 135 17.90 3.25 0.34
C THR A 135 17.40 4.65 -0.04
N MET A 136 16.14 4.78 -0.48
CA MET A 136 15.53 6.08 -0.79
C MET A 136 15.48 7.00 0.44
N SER A 137 15.21 6.41 1.61
CA SER A 137 15.05 7.13 2.86
C SER A 137 16.36 7.75 3.34
N THR A 138 17.48 7.01 3.24
CA THR A 138 18.81 7.47 3.63
C THR A 138 19.32 8.59 2.73
N GLU A 139 19.20 8.43 1.40
CA GLU A 139 19.63 9.46 0.45
C GLU A 139 18.81 10.75 0.57
N THR A 140 17.52 10.65 0.87
CA THR A 140 16.67 11.83 1.08
C THR A 140 17.10 12.60 2.33
N CYS A 141 17.50 11.91 3.41
CA CYS A 141 17.98 12.59 4.61
C CYS A 141 19.36 13.20 4.44
N ARG A 142 20.27 12.53 3.73
CA ARG A 142 21.60 13.08 3.42
C ARG A 142 21.54 14.38 2.62
N LYS A 143 20.53 14.52 1.76
CA LYS A 143 20.32 15.72 0.92
C LYS A 143 19.35 16.74 1.55
N SER A 144 18.85 16.48 2.76
CA SER A 144 17.96 17.40 3.47
C SER A 144 18.74 18.57 4.04
N ALA A 145 18.18 19.78 3.99
CA ALA A 145 18.74 20.95 4.67
C ALA A 145 18.85 20.75 6.19
N ASP A 146 18.00 19.87 6.74
CA ASP A 146 18.03 19.43 8.14
C ASP A 146 18.11 17.90 8.17
N ALA A 147 19.33 17.38 8.15
CA ALA A 147 19.62 15.95 8.17
C ALA A 147 19.18 15.32 9.50
N ALA A 148 19.43 15.99 10.63
CA ALA A 148 19.09 15.49 11.97
C ALA A 148 17.58 15.30 12.15
N ARG A 149 16.77 16.28 11.72
CA ARG A 149 15.30 16.14 11.72
C ARG A 149 14.84 15.02 10.79
N CYS A 150 15.46 14.90 9.61
CA CYS A 150 15.10 13.82 8.70
C CYS A 150 15.40 12.44 9.29
N GLU A 151 16.57 12.27 9.91
CA GLU A 151 16.96 11.03 10.60
C GLU A 151 16.01 10.69 11.76
N LEU A 152 15.61 11.69 12.55
CA LEU A 152 14.59 11.51 13.59
C LEU A 152 13.28 10.97 12.99
N HIS A 153 12.83 11.52 11.87
CA HIS A 153 11.66 11.02 11.14
C HIS A 153 11.86 9.59 10.61
N GLN A 154 13.07 9.19 10.21
CA GLN A 154 13.34 7.79 9.82
C GLN A 154 13.24 6.84 11.01
N GLN A 155 13.88 7.20 12.13
CA GLN A 155 13.87 6.39 13.33
C GLN A 155 12.43 6.20 13.86
N ALA A 156 11.61 7.25 13.79
CA ALA A 156 10.20 7.16 14.14
C ALA A 156 9.44 6.16 13.24
N ARG A 157 9.68 6.19 11.92
CA ARG A 157 9.05 5.22 10.99
C ARG A 157 9.48 3.78 11.29
N GLU A 158 10.76 3.55 11.55
CA GLU A 158 11.26 2.22 11.90
C GLU A 158 10.69 1.72 13.23
N ARG A 159 10.59 2.58 14.24
CA ARG A 159 10.01 2.24 15.54
C ARG A 159 8.53 1.90 15.42
N CYS A 160 7.79 2.62 14.57
CA CYS A 160 6.34 2.45 14.42
C CYS A 160 5.95 1.48 13.28
N LYS A 161 6.90 0.79 12.64
CA LYS A 161 6.64 0.04 11.39
C LYS A 161 5.64 -1.12 11.51
N ASN A 162 5.50 -1.67 12.72
CA ASN A 162 4.60 -2.79 12.99
C ASN A 162 3.17 -2.34 13.33
N LEU A 163 2.93 -1.04 13.49
CA LEU A 163 1.63 -0.47 13.78
C LEU A 163 0.93 -0.05 12.48
N SER A 164 -0.39 -0.01 12.50
CA SER A 164 -1.20 0.41 11.34
C SER A 164 -2.26 1.45 11.70
N GLY A 165 -2.87 2.07 10.69
CA GLY A 165 -4.05 2.91 10.89
C GLY A 165 -3.85 4.12 11.82
N GLN A 166 -4.63 4.19 12.89
CA GLN A 166 -4.57 5.28 13.87
C GLN A 166 -3.40 5.12 14.84
N GLU A 167 -3.07 3.88 15.21
CA GLU A 167 -1.97 3.55 16.13
C GLU A 167 -0.62 3.96 15.55
N HIS A 168 -0.39 3.67 14.26
CA HIS A 168 0.83 4.13 13.58
C HIS A 168 0.98 5.64 13.62
N ARG A 169 -0.12 6.37 13.38
CA ARG A 169 -0.14 7.84 13.41
C ARG A 169 0.11 8.38 14.81
N GLN A 170 -0.44 7.73 15.83
CA GLN A 170 -0.20 8.13 17.22
C GLN A 170 1.25 7.90 17.61
N CYS A 171 1.79 6.70 17.34
CA CYS A 171 3.20 6.38 17.58
C CYS A 171 4.15 7.40 16.92
N LEU A 172 3.91 7.77 15.66
CA LEU A 172 4.71 8.78 14.99
C LEU A 172 4.62 10.15 15.68
N ARG A 173 3.43 10.58 16.13
CA ARG A 173 3.26 11.84 16.86
C ARG A 173 4.04 11.84 18.16
N ASP A 174 3.96 10.75 18.91
CA ASP A 174 4.61 10.64 20.22
C ASP A 174 6.14 10.63 20.10
N VAL A 175 6.69 9.94 19.09
CA VAL A 175 8.14 9.88 18.86
C VAL A 175 8.69 11.21 18.34
N LEU A 176 7.91 11.94 17.52
CA LEU A 176 8.34 13.18 16.87
C LEU A 176 7.96 14.45 17.65
N ALA A 177 7.29 14.30 18.79
CA ALA A 177 6.97 15.43 19.65
C ALA A 177 8.28 16.09 20.13
N PRO A 178 8.38 17.43 20.09
CA PRO A 178 9.52 18.13 20.66
C PRO A 178 9.58 17.81 22.16
N LYS A 179 10.75 17.35 22.63
CA LYS A 179 11.00 17.22 24.06
C LYS A 179 11.07 18.63 24.64
N LYS A 180 10.22 18.90 25.63
CA LYS A 180 10.23 20.15 26.41
C LYS A 180 11.46 20.21 27.31
#